data_AF-A0A939L3K9-F1
#
_entry.id   AF-A0A939L3K9-F1
#
_cell.length_a   1.000
_cell.length_b   1.000
_cell.length_c   1.000
_cell.angle_alpha   90.00
_cell.angle_beta   90.00
_cell.angle_gamma   90.00
#
_symmetry.space_group_name_H-M   'P 1'
#
loop_
_entity.id
_entity.type
_entity.pdbx_description
1 polymer ?
#
loop_
_entity_poly.entity_id
_entity_poly.type
_entity_poly.pdbx_seq_one_letter_code
_entity_poly.pdbx_strand_id
1 'polypeptide(L)'
;LTIMEPPSTVGAQPGGALARLPLQFNPATLVLRKTTEWRRTPSRMAGQSALPEFVGSGPRSLSLDVFLDSTATHDNSVERAVEQLMTACVPTPASLARKTPASPWIRLDWGTLTTTSFNGVLTGLSVTYTLFDVDGNPLRAVCSLTIDEASVDPAGQNPTSGSPEARSTHRVIAGDSLPLLAWRAYGDATAWRTIAEANDLDDPMSLVPGAELIVPGVDELTQGGRR
;
A
#
# COMPACT_ATOMS: atom_id res chain seq x y z
N LEU A 1 19.71 6.52 7.08
CA LEU A 1 19.04 5.25 6.77
C LEU A 1 18.97 4.41 8.04
N THR A 2 17.79 3.89 8.39
CA THR A 2 17.58 3.11 9.61
C THR A 2 17.22 1.69 9.23
N ILE A 3 17.94 0.73 9.80
CA ILE A 3 17.72 -0.71 9.65
C ILE A 3 16.98 -1.18 10.90
N MET A 4 15.88 -1.89 10.73
CA MET A 4 14.95 -2.30 11.78
C MET A 4 14.70 -3.80 11.71
N GLU A 5 14.35 -4.37 12.86
CA GLU A 5 13.94 -5.76 12.94
C GLU A 5 12.65 -5.96 12.09
N PRO A 6 12.57 -7.02 11.26
CA PRO A 6 11.35 -7.33 10.54
C PRO A 6 10.20 -7.57 11.51
N PRO A 7 8.95 -7.31 11.07
CA PRO A 7 7.78 -7.55 11.90
C PRO A 7 7.69 -9.04 12.31
N SER A 8 7.18 -9.27 13.51
CA SER A 8 6.97 -10.63 14.04
C SER A 8 5.80 -11.35 13.36
N THR A 9 4.85 -10.61 12.81
CA THR A 9 3.68 -11.11 12.08
C THR A 9 3.46 -10.31 10.80
N VAL A 10 2.87 -10.95 9.78
CA VAL A 10 2.51 -10.27 8.52
C VAL A 10 1.51 -9.15 8.83
N GLY A 11 1.80 -7.93 8.37
CA GLY A 11 0.96 -6.75 8.64
C GLY A 11 1.17 -6.10 10.01
N ALA A 12 2.22 -6.46 10.76
CA ALA A 12 2.65 -5.67 11.93
C ALA A 12 3.65 -4.58 11.55
N GLN A 13 3.79 -3.59 12.43
CA GLN A 13 4.85 -2.58 12.34
C GLN A 13 6.23 -3.23 12.53
N PRO A 14 7.30 -2.63 11.97
CA PRO A 14 8.66 -3.10 12.20
C PRO A 14 9.01 -3.08 13.69
N GLY A 15 9.92 -3.97 14.09
CA GLY A 15 10.43 -4.02 15.45
C GLY A 15 11.44 -2.90 15.74
N GLY A 16 12.27 -3.10 16.76
CA GLY A 16 13.29 -2.11 17.15
C GLY A 16 14.32 -1.81 16.06
N ALA A 17 14.95 -0.64 16.13
CA ALA A 17 16.07 -0.29 15.27
C ALA A 17 17.29 -1.16 15.60
N LEU A 18 17.82 -1.86 14.59
CA LEU A 18 19.02 -2.68 14.67
C LEU A 18 20.29 -1.84 14.46
N ALA A 19 20.26 -0.97 13.45
CA ALA A 19 21.38 -0.12 13.12
C ALA A 19 20.90 1.17 12.45
N ARG A 20 21.71 2.22 12.56
CA ARG A 20 21.48 3.48 11.85
C ARG A 20 22.73 3.82 11.07
N LEU A 21 22.59 3.92 9.76
CA LEU A 21 23.62 4.39 8.84
C LEU A 21 23.36 5.86 8.51
N PRO A 22 24.11 6.81 9.10
CA PRO A 22 24.07 8.20 8.68
C PRO A 22 24.72 8.31 7.29
N LEU A 23 24.03 8.98 6.36
CA LEU A 23 24.60 9.24 5.05
C LEU A 23 25.55 10.43 5.17
N GLN A 24 26.81 10.24 4.79
CA GLN A 24 27.83 11.30 4.85
C GLN A 24 27.53 12.43 3.87
N PHE A 25 27.02 12.06 2.70
CA PHE A 25 26.67 12.96 1.62
C PHE A 25 25.22 12.78 1.22
N ASN A 26 24.65 13.87 0.72
CA ASN A 26 23.33 13.83 0.13
C ASN A 26 23.39 13.11 -1.22
N PRO A 27 22.40 12.26 -1.55
CA PRO A 27 22.33 11.68 -2.87
C PRO A 27 22.11 12.81 -3.89
N ALA A 28 22.80 12.73 -5.02
CA ALA A 28 22.62 13.68 -6.11
C ALA A 28 21.22 13.57 -6.73
N THR A 29 20.66 12.36 -6.74
CA THR A 29 19.33 12.05 -7.27
C THR A 29 18.63 11.01 -6.39
N LEU A 30 17.31 11.15 -6.27
CA LEU A 30 16.45 10.19 -5.60
C LEU A 30 15.28 9.88 -6.54
N VAL A 31 15.08 8.60 -6.86
CA VAL A 31 14.03 8.15 -7.78
C VAL A 31 12.96 7.42 -7.00
N LEU A 32 11.76 8.00 -6.92
CA LEU A 32 10.59 7.39 -6.31
C LEU A 32 9.60 6.95 -7.40
N ARG A 33 9.23 5.67 -7.40
CA ARG A 33 8.25 5.08 -8.32
C ARG A 33 7.07 4.53 -7.55
N LYS A 34 5.86 4.71 -8.08
CA LYS A 34 4.63 4.06 -7.60
C LYS A 34 3.94 3.42 -8.79
N THR A 35 3.52 2.17 -8.66
CA THR A 35 2.86 1.42 -9.74
C THR A 35 1.37 1.26 -9.44
N THR A 36 0.56 1.18 -10.49
CA THR A 36 -0.88 0.86 -10.42
C THR A 36 -1.19 -0.16 -11.49
N GLU A 37 -1.99 -1.17 -11.16
CA GLU A 37 -2.40 -2.21 -12.09
C GLU A 37 -3.81 -1.94 -12.60
N TRP A 38 -3.97 -2.06 -13.93
CA TRP A 38 -5.23 -1.89 -14.63
C TRP A 38 -5.44 -3.09 -15.57
N ARG A 39 -6.63 -3.68 -15.55
CA ARG A 39 -6.99 -4.81 -16.41
C ARG A 39 -7.92 -4.33 -17.51
N ARG A 40 -7.72 -4.84 -18.72
CA ARG A 40 -8.66 -4.70 -19.83
C ARG A 40 -9.08 -6.09 -20.28
N THR A 41 -10.37 -6.27 -20.51
CA THR A 41 -10.93 -7.52 -21.04
C THR A 41 -11.38 -7.29 -22.48
N PRO A 42 -10.47 -7.40 -23.47
CA PRO A 42 -10.83 -7.18 -24.87
C PRO A 42 -11.69 -8.33 -25.43
N SER A 43 -12.62 -8.03 -26.32
CA SER A 43 -13.41 -9.04 -27.05
C SER A 43 -13.07 -9.01 -28.54
N ARG A 44 -13.03 -10.20 -29.19
CA ARG A 44 -12.57 -10.37 -30.58
C ARG A 44 -13.37 -9.57 -31.62
N MET A 45 -14.60 -9.18 -31.31
CA MET A 45 -15.50 -8.49 -32.24
C MET A 45 -15.72 -7.01 -31.91
N ALA A 46 -15.07 -6.48 -30.86
CA ALA A 46 -15.20 -5.06 -30.52
C ALA A 46 -14.39 -4.19 -31.49
N GLY A 47 -15.07 -3.24 -32.15
CA GLY A 47 -14.43 -2.23 -32.99
C GLY A 47 -13.74 -1.09 -32.21
N GLN A 48 -13.84 -1.11 -30.87
CA GLN A 48 -13.22 -0.13 -29.97
C GLN A 48 -12.53 -0.82 -28.79
N SER A 49 -11.61 -0.10 -28.12
CA SER A 49 -10.88 -0.62 -26.96
C SER A 49 -11.79 -0.78 -25.74
N ALA A 50 -11.61 -1.88 -24.99
CA ALA A 50 -12.33 -2.11 -23.74
C ALA A 50 -11.93 -1.08 -22.67
N LEU A 51 -12.91 -0.68 -21.85
CA LEU A 51 -12.69 0.20 -20.70
C LEU A 51 -11.72 -0.46 -19.70
N PRO A 52 -10.71 0.28 -19.20
CA PRO A 52 -9.80 -0.24 -18.18
C PRO A 52 -10.45 -0.27 -16.80
N GLU A 53 -10.31 -1.40 -16.11
CA GLU A 53 -10.72 -1.60 -14.72
C GLU A 53 -9.50 -1.51 -13.80
N PHE A 54 -9.62 -0.76 -12.71
CA PHE A 54 -8.55 -0.64 -11.71
C PHE A 54 -8.45 -1.92 -10.88
N VAL A 55 -7.28 -2.56 -10.88
CA VAL A 55 -7.04 -3.82 -10.14
C VAL A 55 -6.47 -3.53 -8.77
N GLY A 56 -5.55 -2.56 -8.67
CA GLY A 56 -4.93 -2.24 -7.39
C GLY A 56 -3.74 -1.30 -7.51
N SER A 57 -3.32 -0.81 -6.35
CA SER A 57 -2.10 -0.02 -6.20
C SER A 57 -0.93 -0.96 -5.88
N GLY A 58 0.11 -0.97 -6.72
CA GLY A 58 1.36 -1.66 -6.42
C GLY A 58 2.21 -0.90 -5.38
N PRO A 59 3.34 -1.46 -4.93
CA PRO A 59 4.20 -0.83 -3.92
C PRO A 59 4.91 0.41 -4.46
N ARG A 60 5.38 1.27 -3.55
CA ARG A 60 6.41 2.26 -3.87
C ARG A 60 7.77 1.59 -4.00
N SER A 61 8.60 2.07 -4.90
CA SER A 61 10.00 1.66 -5.06
C SER A 61 10.88 2.90 -5.05
N LEU A 62 11.96 2.86 -4.29
CA LEU A 62 12.88 3.97 -4.09
C LEU A 62 14.30 3.53 -4.46
N SER A 63 14.90 4.24 -5.42
CA SER A 63 16.28 4.02 -5.84
C SER A 63 17.13 5.25 -5.60
N LEU A 64 18.33 5.05 -5.04
CA LEU A 64 19.29 6.11 -4.78
C LEU A 64 20.72 5.56 -4.73
N ASP A 65 21.67 6.45 -4.99
CA ASP A 65 23.09 6.17 -4.83
C ASP A 65 23.63 6.84 -3.56
N VAL A 66 24.25 6.03 -2.70
CA VAL A 66 24.98 6.47 -1.52
C VAL A 66 26.46 6.52 -1.85
N PHE A 67 27.05 7.69 -1.68
CA PHE A 67 28.49 7.86 -1.75
C PHE A 67 29.11 7.72 -0.36
N LEU A 68 30.11 6.85 -0.24
CA LEU A 68 30.88 6.61 0.97
C LEU A 68 32.34 6.98 0.71
N ASP A 69 32.94 7.76 1.61
CA ASP A 69 34.33 8.18 1.52
C ASP A 69 34.98 8.14 2.92
N SER A 70 36.21 7.63 2.99
CA SER A 70 37.07 7.70 4.17
C SER A 70 38.48 8.19 3.81
N THR A 71 38.63 8.90 2.68
CA THR A 71 39.95 9.35 2.19
C THR A 71 40.63 10.34 3.11
N ALA A 72 39.87 11.11 3.90
CA ALA A 72 40.44 12.04 4.86
C ALA A 72 41.00 11.31 6.11
N THR A 73 40.32 10.25 6.56
CA THR A 73 40.65 9.55 7.81
C THR A 73 41.48 8.29 7.61
N HIS A 74 41.50 7.73 6.39
CA HIS A 74 42.10 6.43 6.06
C HIS A 74 41.63 5.32 7.01
N ASP A 75 40.34 5.35 7.36
CA ASP A 75 39.73 4.36 8.25
C ASP A 75 38.86 3.35 7.49
N ASN A 76 38.41 2.33 8.22
CA ASN A 76 37.55 1.25 7.72
C ASN A 76 36.04 1.59 7.74
N SER A 77 35.66 2.87 7.82
CA SER A 77 34.24 3.24 7.91
C SER A 77 33.45 2.90 6.65
N VAL A 78 34.07 2.99 5.47
CA VAL A 78 33.45 2.61 4.19
C VAL A 78 33.09 1.13 4.19
N GLU A 79 34.03 0.27 4.57
CA GLU A 79 33.80 -1.18 4.62
C GLU A 79 32.73 -1.54 5.65
N ARG A 80 32.78 -0.96 6.86
CA ARG A 80 31.74 -1.18 7.88
C ARG A 80 30.35 -0.73 7.42
N ALA A 81 30.25 0.38 6.69
CA ALA A 81 28.98 0.85 6.15
C ALA A 81 28.45 -0.10 5.07
N VAL A 82 29.32 -0.61 4.18
CA VAL A 82 28.93 -1.61 3.19
C VAL A 82 28.51 -2.91 3.85
N GLU A 83 29.24 -3.39 4.85
CA GLU A 83 28.90 -4.61 5.61
C GLU A 83 27.53 -4.47 6.31
N GLN A 84 27.21 -3.29 6.85
CA GLN A 84 25.88 -3.02 7.41
C GLN A 84 24.77 -3.09 6.36
N LEU A 85 25.01 -2.55 5.16
CA LEU A 85 24.05 -2.64 4.05
C LEU A 85 23.89 -4.08 3.54
N MET A 86 24.98 -4.83 3.44
CA MET A 86 24.96 -6.25 3.08
C MET A 86 24.21 -7.08 4.13
N THR A 87 24.44 -6.82 5.41
CA THR A 87 23.72 -7.45 6.52
C THR A 87 22.23 -7.16 6.47
N ALA A 88 21.83 -5.97 6.00
CA ALA A 88 20.43 -5.61 5.83
C ALA A 88 19.70 -6.43 4.73
N CYS A 89 20.45 -7.11 3.86
CA CYS A 89 19.90 -8.05 2.86
C CYS A 89 19.74 -9.49 3.39
N VAL A 90 20.22 -9.79 4.60
CA VAL A 90 20.25 -11.15 5.16
C VAL A 90 19.18 -11.30 6.24
N PRO A 91 18.53 -12.47 6.39
CA PRO A 91 17.56 -12.69 7.46
C PRO A 91 18.12 -12.43 8.86
N THR A 92 17.34 -11.79 9.73
CA THR A 92 17.79 -11.53 11.10
C THR A 92 17.87 -12.82 11.92
N PRO A 93 18.78 -12.91 12.91
CA PRO A 93 18.82 -14.06 13.83
C PRO A 93 17.48 -14.31 14.53
N ALA A 94 16.76 -13.24 14.89
CA ALA A 94 15.45 -13.32 15.51
C ALA A 94 14.38 -13.87 14.55
N SER A 95 14.42 -13.52 13.25
CA SER A 95 13.54 -14.11 12.24
C SER A 95 13.81 -15.61 12.04
N LEU A 96 15.10 -16.01 12.04
CA LEU A 96 15.52 -17.41 11.94
C LEU A 96 15.10 -18.22 13.16
N ALA A 97 15.25 -17.67 14.37
CA ALA A 97 14.80 -18.30 15.61
C ALA A 97 13.28 -18.57 15.61
N ARG A 98 12.49 -17.70 14.96
CA ARG A 98 11.05 -17.88 14.76
C ARG A 98 10.67 -18.84 13.64
N LYS A 99 11.64 -19.39 12.90
CA LYS A 99 11.42 -20.22 11.68
C LYS A 99 10.65 -19.50 10.58
N THR A 100 10.74 -18.16 10.52
CA THR A 100 10.16 -17.34 9.46
C THR A 100 11.24 -16.38 8.99
N PRO A 101 12.13 -16.82 8.07
CA PRO A 101 13.25 -15.99 7.61
C PRO A 101 12.73 -14.70 6.98
N ALA A 102 13.18 -13.57 7.49
CA ALA A 102 12.80 -12.25 7.00
C ALA A 102 14.01 -11.30 7.07
N SER A 103 14.26 -10.59 5.98
CA SER A 103 15.28 -9.55 5.95
C SER A 103 14.84 -8.33 6.78
N PRO A 104 15.79 -7.57 7.34
CA PRO A 104 15.54 -6.29 7.98
C PRO A 104 14.70 -5.34 7.13
N TRP A 105 13.87 -4.57 7.84
CA TRP A 105 13.16 -3.46 7.23
C TRP A 105 14.04 -2.21 7.27
N ILE A 106 13.97 -1.41 6.22
CA ILE A 106 14.73 -0.19 6.07
C ILE A 106 13.77 0.97 5.94
N ARG A 107 14.14 2.08 6.59
CA ARG A 107 13.49 3.38 6.41
C ARG A 107 14.52 4.42 6.02
N LEU A 108 14.22 5.15 4.95
CA LEU A 108 14.99 6.34 4.57
C LEU A 108 14.22 7.59 4.98
N ASP A 109 14.75 8.30 5.96
CA ASP A 109 14.27 9.63 6.31
C ASP A 109 15.13 10.67 5.58
N TRP A 110 14.51 11.41 4.67
CA TRP A 110 15.16 12.44 3.87
C TRP A 110 14.49 13.81 4.07
N GLY A 111 15.09 14.65 4.92
CA GLY A 111 14.53 15.95 5.26
C GLY A 111 13.11 15.85 5.81
N THR A 112 12.21 16.68 5.29
CA THR A 112 10.77 16.70 5.64
C THR A 112 9.90 15.98 4.61
N LEU A 113 10.49 15.27 3.65
CA LEU A 113 9.75 14.60 2.58
C LEU A 113 9.05 13.36 3.14
N THR A 114 7.73 13.46 3.31
CA THR A 114 6.89 12.35 3.76
C THR A 114 6.72 11.28 2.67
N THR A 115 6.91 11.64 1.40
CA THR A 115 6.77 10.73 0.25
C THR A 115 7.89 9.69 0.18
N THR A 116 9.10 10.02 0.66
CA THR A 116 10.27 9.15 0.66
C THR A 116 10.45 8.39 1.97
N SER A 117 9.78 8.84 3.04
CA SER A 117 9.77 8.18 4.35
C SER A 117 8.72 7.07 4.39
N PHE A 118 9.09 5.88 3.92
CA PHE A 118 8.28 4.67 4.09
C PHE A 118 9.14 3.51 4.58
N ASN A 119 8.48 2.50 5.16
CA ASN A 119 9.12 1.27 5.57
C ASN A 119 9.19 0.33 4.36
N GLY A 120 10.37 -0.20 4.08
CA GLY A 120 10.59 -1.07 2.95
C GLY A 120 11.60 -2.17 3.25
N VAL A 121 11.80 -3.04 2.27
CA VAL A 121 12.87 -4.03 2.27
C VAL A 121 13.89 -3.65 1.21
N LEU A 122 15.17 -3.92 1.47
CA LEU A 122 16.23 -3.75 0.49
C LEU A 122 16.13 -4.89 -0.53
N THR A 123 15.67 -4.58 -1.75
CA THR A 123 15.53 -5.57 -2.82
C THR A 123 16.74 -5.62 -3.74
N GLY A 124 17.52 -4.53 -3.79
CA GLY A 124 18.77 -4.48 -4.55
C GLY A 124 19.84 -3.67 -3.82
N LEU A 125 21.05 -4.21 -3.82
CA LEU A 125 22.27 -3.52 -3.39
C LEU A 125 23.38 -3.85 -4.38
N SER A 126 23.96 -2.82 -4.99
CA SER A 126 25.16 -2.92 -5.81
C SER A 126 26.22 -1.99 -5.25
N VAL A 127 27.46 -2.47 -5.11
CA VAL A 127 28.56 -1.71 -4.53
C VAL A 127 29.70 -1.65 -5.53
N THR A 128 30.14 -0.44 -5.85
CA THR A 128 31.31 -0.19 -6.70
C THR A 128 32.38 0.51 -5.87
N TYR A 129 33.46 -0.20 -5.57
CA TYR A 129 34.63 0.35 -4.89
C TYR A 129 35.54 1.04 -5.93
N THR A 130 36.00 2.26 -5.63
CA THR A 130 36.74 3.09 -6.61
C THR A 130 38.08 3.64 -6.13
N LEU A 131 38.41 3.49 -4.84
CA LEU A 131 39.68 3.91 -4.27
C LEU A 131 40.03 3.00 -3.09
N PHE A 132 41.29 2.60 -3.01
CA PHE A 132 41.80 1.68 -1.99
C PHE A 132 43.05 2.26 -1.35
N ASP A 133 43.26 1.92 -0.09
CA ASP A 133 44.49 2.16 0.65
C ASP A 133 45.57 1.17 0.21
N VAL A 134 46.83 1.40 0.61
CA VAL A 134 47.97 0.52 0.35
C VAL A 134 47.77 -0.89 0.91
N ASP A 135 47.01 -1.00 1.99
CA ASP A 135 46.66 -2.27 2.63
C ASP A 135 45.47 -2.98 1.94
N GLY A 136 44.89 -2.38 0.90
CA GLY A 136 43.73 -2.90 0.17
C GLY A 136 42.37 -2.53 0.77
N ASN A 137 42.35 -1.73 1.84
CA ASN A 137 41.10 -1.24 2.45
C ASN A 137 40.39 -0.27 1.51
N PRO A 138 39.08 -0.45 1.22
CA PRO A 138 38.37 0.50 0.37
C PRO A 138 38.19 1.83 1.10
N LEU A 139 38.68 2.91 0.48
CA LEU A 139 38.52 4.28 0.95
C LEU A 139 37.35 5.01 0.29
N ARG A 140 36.80 4.45 -0.80
CA ARG A 140 35.65 5.03 -1.51
C ARG A 140 34.77 3.97 -2.14
N ALA A 141 33.47 4.10 -1.93
CA ALA A 141 32.47 3.24 -2.54
C ALA A 141 31.24 4.04 -2.98
N VAL A 142 30.65 3.62 -4.09
CA VAL A 142 29.30 4.02 -4.50
C VAL A 142 28.40 2.82 -4.29
N CYS A 143 27.37 2.98 -3.47
CA CYS A 143 26.35 1.96 -3.24
C CYS A 143 25.06 2.39 -3.93
N SER A 144 24.58 1.59 -4.89
CA SER A 144 23.25 1.76 -5.49
C SER A 144 22.26 0.90 -4.74
N LEU A 145 21.28 1.53 -4.10
CA LEU A 145 20.24 0.87 -3.31
C LEU A 145 18.91 0.92 -4.03
N THR A 146 18.15 -0.17 -3.94
CA THR A 146 16.74 -0.24 -4.33
C THR A 146 15.91 -0.77 -3.17
N ILE A 147 14.96 0.03 -2.70
CA ILE A 147 14.11 -0.24 -1.56
C ILE A 147 12.66 -0.33 -2.05
N ASP A 148 12.02 -1.47 -1.81
CA ASP A 148 10.59 -1.64 -2.12
C ASP A 148 9.75 -1.55 -0.85
N GLU A 149 8.62 -0.86 -0.96
CA GLU A 149 7.68 -0.61 0.13
C GLU A 149 7.12 -1.93 0.66
N ALA A 150 7.41 -2.19 1.93
CA ALA A 150 6.82 -3.27 2.68
C ALA A 150 5.52 -2.71 3.28
N SER A 151 4.44 -2.84 2.52
CA SER A 151 3.15 -2.30 2.94
C SER A 151 2.65 -3.07 4.15
N VAL A 152 2.43 -2.33 5.24
CA VAL A 152 1.55 -2.75 6.31
C VAL A 152 0.18 -2.24 5.88
N ASP A 153 -0.69 -3.12 5.38
CA ASP A 153 -2.10 -2.76 5.31
C ASP A 153 -2.51 -2.35 6.73
N PRO A 154 -3.03 -1.13 6.96
CA PRO A 154 -3.60 -0.82 8.25
C PRO A 154 -4.67 -1.88 8.53
N ALA A 155 -4.53 -2.57 9.67
CA ALA A 155 -5.47 -3.60 10.08
C ALA A 155 -6.90 -3.06 9.97
N GLY A 156 -7.65 -3.57 9.00
CA GLY A 156 -9.08 -3.36 8.85
C GLY A 156 -9.51 -1.94 8.50
N GLN A 157 -9.11 -1.40 7.34
CA GLN A 157 -10.13 -0.68 6.56
C GLN A 157 -10.89 -1.72 5.76
N ASN A 158 -11.99 -2.20 6.32
CA ASN A 158 -13.05 -2.81 5.54
C ASN A 158 -13.42 -1.78 4.44
N PRO A 159 -13.18 -2.05 3.14
CA PRO A 159 -13.54 -1.12 2.09
C PRO A 159 -15.05 -1.21 1.84
N THR A 160 -15.86 -0.92 2.86
CA THR A 160 -17.33 -0.89 2.75
C THR A 160 -17.77 0.50 2.33
N SER A 161 -17.30 0.96 1.18
CA SER A 161 -17.88 2.15 0.55
C SER A 161 -17.83 2.13 -0.97
N GLY A 162 -17.54 0.98 -1.60
CA GLY A 162 -17.42 0.91 -3.06
C GLY A 162 -17.72 -0.45 -3.71
N SER A 163 -18.24 -1.43 -2.98
CA SER A 163 -18.77 -2.63 -3.66
C SER A 163 -20.20 -2.35 -4.14
N PRO A 164 -20.55 -2.63 -5.42
CA PRO A 164 -21.94 -2.62 -5.89
C PRO A 164 -22.87 -3.57 -5.10
N GLU A 165 -22.27 -4.46 -4.30
CA GLU A 165 -22.91 -5.44 -3.43
C GLU A 165 -23.24 -4.89 -2.03
N ALA A 166 -22.81 -3.66 -1.69
CA ALA A 166 -22.99 -3.12 -0.35
C ALA A 166 -24.42 -2.61 -0.14
N ARG A 167 -25.18 -3.34 0.69
CA ARG A 167 -26.40 -2.80 1.30
C ARG A 167 -26.05 -1.47 1.97
N SER A 168 -26.77 -0.41 1.64
CA SER A 168 -26.56 0.92 2.22
C SER A 168 -27.71 1.25 3.18
N THR A 169 -27.43 1.96 4.27
CA THR A 169 -28.48 2.41 5.20
C THR A 169 -28.76 3.89 4.96
N HIS A 170 -30.02 4.24 4.74
CA HIS A 170 -30.47 5.61 4.55
C HIS A 170 -31.37 6.06 5.70
N ARG A 171 -31.06 7.19 6.31
CA ARG A 171 -31.92 7.79 7.34
C ARG A 171 -32.95 8.70 6.70
N VAL A 172 -34.23 8.36 6.86
CA VAL A 172 -35.35 9.10 6.29
C VAL A 172 -35.34 10.55 6.77
N ILE A 173 -35.32 11.50 5.84
CA ILE A 173 -35.54 12.92 6.13
C ILE A 173 -36.94 13.34 5.67
N ALA A 174 -37.47 14.43 6.23
CA ALA A 174 -38.76 14.96 5.80
C ALA A 174 -38.73 15.30 4.30
N GLY A 175 -39.64 14.70 3.53
CA GLY A 175 -39.70 14.83 2.07
C GLY A 175 -39.09 13.68 1.28
N ASP A 176 -38.50 12.67 1.94
CA ASP A 176 -38.13 11.42 1.27
C ASP A 176 -39.35 10.57 0.93
N SER A 177 -39.27 9.84 -0.17
CA SER A 177 -40.23 8.80 -0.58
C SER A 177 -39.47 7.59 -1.10
N LEU A 178 -40.04 6.38 -0.97
CA LEU A 178 -39.39 5.16 -1.44
C LEU A 178 -39.01 5.21 -2.94
N PRO A 179 -39.85 5.74 -3.86
CA PRO A 179 -39.46 5.91 -5.26
C PRO A 179 -38.29 6.87 -5.46
N LEU A 180 -38.18 7.93 -4.65
CA LEU A 180 -37.05 8.86 -4.71
C LEU A 180 -35.77 8.18 -4.22
N LEU A 181 -35.86 7.37 -3.17
CA LEU A 181 -34.73 6.58 -2.66
C LEU A 181 -34.28 5.51 -3.67
N ALA A 182 -35.23 4.82 -4.30
CA ALA A 182 -34.94 3.85 -5.35
C ALA A 182 -34.29 4.48 -6.59
N TRP A 183 -34.77 5.65 -7.02
CA TRP A 183 -34.13 6.38 -8.13
C TRP A 183 -32.70 6.82 -7.79
N ARG A 184 -32.46 7.28 -6.55
CA ARG A 184 -31.10 7.66 -6.10
C ARG A 184 -30.16 6.46 -5.99
N ALA A 185 -30.65 5.31 -5.54
CA ALA A 185 -29.84 4.12 -5.30
C ALA A 185 -29.60 3.28 -6.56
N TYR A 186 -30.61 3.15 -7.42
CA TYR A 186 -30.61 2.22 -8.56
C TYR A 186 -30.75 2.91 -9.92
N GLY A 187 -31.09 4.20 -9.96
CA GLY A 187 -31.47 4.90 -11.19
C GLY A 187 -32.88 4.57 -11.69
N ASP A 188 -33.59 3.66 -11.02
CA ASP A 188 -34.94 3.21 -11.36
C ASP A 188 -35.90 3.47 -10.19
N ALA A 189 -36.85 4.39 -10.40
CA ALA A 189 -37.85 4.73 -9.39
C ALA A 189 -38.85 3.60 -9.13
N THR A 190 -38.99 2.63 -10.04
CA THR A 190 -39.95 1.50 -9.92
C THR A 190 -39.44 0.38 -9.02
N ALA A 191 -38.14 0.37 -8.71
CA ALA A 191 -37.47 -0.58 -7.82
C ALA A 191 -37.73 -0.34 -6.33
N TRP A 192 -38.66 0.56 -5.97
CA TRP A 192 -38.99 0.88 -4.58
C TRP A 192 -39.53 -0.30 -3.77
N ARG A 193 -40.14 -1.30 -4.44
CA ARG A 193 -40.68 -2.51 -3.79
C ARG A 193 -39.59 -3.31 -3.08
N THR A 194 -38.41 -3.38 -3.67
CA THR A 194 -37.27 -4.10 -3.07
C THR A 194 -36.80 -3.42 -1.78
N ILE A 195 -36.91 -2.09 -1.69
CA ILE A 195 -36.63 -1.34 -0.46
C ILE A 195 -37.75 -1.58 0.56
N ALA A 196 -39.02 -1.60 0.14
CA ALA A 196 -40.15 -1.86 1.04
C ALA A 196 -40.09 -3.26 1.66
N GLU A 197 -39.83 -4.28 0.84
CA GLU A 197 -39.68 -5.68 1.25
C GLU A 197 -38.48 -5.88 2.19
N ALA A 198 -37.37 -5.20 1.94
CA ALA A 198 -36.19 -5.29 2.80
C ALA A 198 -36.37 -4.65 4.19
N ASN A 199 -37.40 -3.83 4.38
CA ASN A 199 -37.67 -3.10 5.63
C ASN A 199 -39.05 -3.42 6.23
N ASP A 200 -39.74 -4.46 5.74
CA ASP A 200 -41.09 -4.86 6.17
C ASP A 200 -42.08 -3.68 6.22
N LEU A 201 -42.04 -2.82 5.19
CA LEU A 201 -42.93 -1.66 5.09
C LEU A 201 -44.24 -2.02 4.40
N ASP A 202 -45.32 -2.11 5.17
CA ASP A 202 -46.68 -2.37 4.66
C ASP A 202 -47.28 -1.15 3.94
N ASP A 203 -46.93 0.07 4.37
CA ASP A 203 -47.38 1.32 3.73
C ASP A 203 -46.19 2.07 3.09
N PRO A 204 -46.02 1.99 1.76
CA PRO A 204 -44.91 2.61 1.06
C PRO A 204 -44.98 4.15 0.99
N MET A 205 -46.11 4.76 1.39
CA MET A 205 -46.31 6.20 1.40
C MET A 205 -46.10 6.84 2.78
N SER A 206 -45.95 6.04 3.83
CA SER A 206 -45.78 6.50 5.21
C SER A 206 -44.37 6.24 5.71
N LEU A 207 -43.42 7.10 5.30
CA LEU A 207 -42.07 7.08 5.85
C LEU A 207 -41.99 8.00 7.08
N VAL A 208 -41.62 7.43 8.22
CA VAL A 208 -41.41 8.19 9.46
C VAL A 208 -40.03 8.87 9.41
N PRO A 209 -39.95 10.21 9.45
CA PRO A 209 -38.68 10.91 9.47
C PRO A 209 -37.84 10.49 10.68
N GLY A 210 -36.57 10.18 10.45
CA GLY A 210 -35.63 9.70 11.45
C GLY A 210 -35.49 8.18 11.51
N ALA A 211 -36.34 7.41 10.82
CA ALA A 211 -36.17 5.97 10.67
C ALA A 211 -34.96 5.63 9.77
N GLU A 212 -34.29 4.53 10.05
CA GLU A 212 -33.23 3.99 9.20
C GLU A 212 -33.79 2.91 8.28
N LEU A 213 -33.59 3.06 6.98
CA LEU A 213 -34.01 2.12 5.95
C LEU A 213 -32.79 1.44 5.33
N ILE A 214 -32.86 0.13 5.20
CA ILE A 214 -31.92 -0.69 4.45
C ILE A 214 -32.24 -0.55 2.96
N VAL A 215 -31.25 -0.17 2.16
CA VAL A 215 -31.33 -0.10 0.71
C VAL A 215 -30.47 -1.25 0.15
N PRO A 216 -31.10 -2.32 -0.35
CA PRO A 216 -30.45 -3.47 -1.00
C PRO A 216 -29.44 -3.10 -2.09
N GLY A 217 -28.50 -3.99 -2.39
CA GLY A 217 -27.59 -3.81 -3.53
C GLY A 217 -28.27 -4.11 -4.89
N VAL A 218 -27.66 -3.70 -6.00
CA VAL A 218 -28.23 -3.92 -7.35
C VAL A 218 -28.38 -5.40 -7.74
N ASP A 219 -27.57 -6.30 -7.17
CA ASP A 219 -27.69 -7.74 -7.39
C ASP A 219 -28.92 -8.37 -6.70
N GLU A 220 -29.45 -7.75 -5.65
CA GLU A 220 -30.65 -8.25 -4.98
C GLU A 220 -31.93 -7.93 -5.79
N LEU A 221 -31.89 -6.92 -6.67
CA LEU A 221 -32.96 -6.62 -7.63
C LEU A 221 -33.17 -7.76 -8.65
N THR A 222 -32.10 -8.45 -9.06
CA THR A 222 -32.19 -9.54 -10.04
C THR A 222 -32.62 -10.87 -9.41
N GLN A 223 -32.46 -11.06 -8.10
CA GLN A 223 -32.96 -12.24 -7.38
C GLN A 223 -34.44 -12.16 -7.02
N GLY A 224 -34.99 -10.96 -6.76
CA GLY A 224 -36.39 -10.76 -6.39
C GLY A 224 -37.42 -11.04 -7.49
N GLY A 225 -37.00 -11.09 -8.77
CA GLY A 225 -37.88 -11.37 -9.92
C GLY A 225 -38.12 -12.86 -10.23
N ARG A 226 -37.57 -13.77 -9.44
CA ARG A 226 -37.69 -15.24 -9.60
C ARG A 226 -38.54 -15.86 -8.50
N ARG A 227 -39.78 -15.43 -8.34
CA ARG A 227 -40.81 -16.18 -7.61
C ARG A 227 -42.18 -16.00 -8.25
#